data_AF-A0A8T5MIJ9-F1
#
_entry.id   AF-A0A8T5MIJ9-F1
#
_cell.length_a   1.000
_cell.length_b   1.000
_cell.length_c   1.000
_cell.angle_alpha   90.00
_cell.angle_beta   90.00
_cell.angle_gamma   90.00
#
_symmetry.space_group_name_H-M   'P 1'
#
loop_
_entity.id
_entity.type
_entity.pdbx_description
1 polymer ?
#
loop_
_entity_poly.entity_id
_entity_poly.type
_entity_poly.pdbx_seq_one_letter_code
_entity_poly.pdbx_strand_id
1 'polypeptide(L)'
;MEIEDIAFYAQLASILEASAPKPGNVNPNFDFADTKYEHFIKSGVALGDSALAAAKHGHAAGRGEIKTSDINVGGLIEEAVLQSSKWTHGRNTNLGITMLLIPLCATAGMALAKGNDFRENIDPILTSTTYKDTLHLYAAVRLADPGGLGSSKKLDVHDPSSDEKIKDDGINIFDVMSATKGDSIASELATAYD
;
A
#
# COMPACT_ATOMS: atom_id res chain seq x y z
N MET A 1 1.86 14.78 -18.22
CA MET A 1 1.27 14.24 -16.99
C MET A 1 1.98 14.96 -15.87
N GLU A 2 1.23 15.73 -15.10
CA GLU A 2 1.75 16.38 -13.91
C GLU A 2 1.83 15.36 -12.76
N ILE A 3 2.62 15.65 -11.74
CA ILE A 3 2.79 14.71 -10.62
C ILE A 3 1.49 14.52 -9.82
N GLU A 4 0.63 15.55 -9.78
CA GLU A 4 -0.69 15.51 -9.18
C GLU A 4 -1.65 14.54 -9.89
N ASP A 5 -1.48 14.32 -11.19
CA ASP A 5 -2.32 13.39 -11.96
C ASP A 5 -2.21 11.96 -11.42
N ILE A 6 -1.02 11.58 -10.90
CA ILE A 6 -0.76 10.24 -10.34
C ILE A 6 -1.70 9.96 -9.16
N ALA A 7 -1.85 10.94 -8.26
CA ALA A 7 -2.74 10.80 -7.10
C ALA A 7 -4.20 10.69 -7.53
N PHE A 8 -4.62 11.51 -8.50
CA PHE A 8 -5.96 11.44 -9.08
C PHE A 8 -6.25 10.04 -9.66
N TYR A 9 -5.32 9.47 -10.43
CA TYR A 9 -5.48 8.13 -10.98
C TYR A 9 -5.52 7.04 -9.90
N ALA A 10 -4.74 7.16 -8.83
CA ALA A 10 -4.80 6.23 -7.70
C ALA A 10 -6.16 6.26 -7.00
N GLN A 11 -6.70 7.46 -6.72
CA GLN A 11 -8.03 7.61 -6.14
C GLN A 11 -9.11 7.01 -7.05
N LEU A 12 -9.05 7.33 -8.35
CA LEU A 12 -9.99 6.81 -9.34
C LEU A 12 -9.91 5.28 -9.46
N ALA A 13 -8.70 4.71 -9.51
CA ALA A 13 -8.50 3.27 -9.55
C ALA A 13 -9.08 2.58 -8.31
N SER A 14 -8.84 3.14 -7.11
CA SER A 14 -9.42 2.62 -5.86
C SER A 14 -10.95 2.66 -5.86
N ILE A 15 -11.55 3.74 -6.39
CA ILE A 15 -13.00 3.88 -6.50
C ILE A 15 -13.57 2.87 -7.50
N LEU A 16 -12.97 2.78 -8.69
CA LEU A 16 -13.41 1.87 -9.75
C LEU A 16 -13.32 0.40 -9.32
N GLU A 17 -12.28 0.04 -8.56
CA GLU A 17 -12.16 -1.29 -7.98
C GLU A 17 -13.39 -1.61 -7.11
N ALA A 18 -13.79 -0.71 -6.22
CA ALA A 18 -14.98 -0.89 -5.39
C ALA A 18 -16.31 -0.85 -6.18
N SER A 19 -16.35 -0.14 -7.30
CA SER A 19 -17.52 -0.06 -8.18
C SER A 19 -17.74 -1.34 -8.99
N ALA A 20 -16.72 -2.19 -9.14
CA ALA A 20 -16.82 -3.43 -9.91
C ALA A 20 -17.58 -4.52 -9.11
N PRO A 21 -18.58 -5.20 -9.70
CA PRO A 21 -19.24 -6.34 -9.06
C PRO A 21 -18.25 -7.48 -8.80
N LYS A 22 -18.06 -7.83 -7.53
CA LYS A 22 -17.12 -8.87 -7.08
C LYS A 22 -17.83 -9.83 -6.12
N PRO A 23 -17.95 -11.13 -6.45
CA PRO A 23 -18.53 -12.11 -5.54
C PRO A 23 -17.80 -12.10 -4.19
N GLY A 24 -18.55 -12.03 -3.09
CA GLY A 24 -17.98 -12.02 -1.74
C GLY A 24 -17.34 -10.68 -1.32
N ASN A 25 -17.61 -9.59 -2.04
CA ASN A 25 -17.16 -8.24 -1.65
C ASN A 25 -18.27 -7.19 -1.87
N VAL A 26 -18.10 -6.02 -1.24
CA VAL A 26 -18.99 -4.87 -1.37
C VAL A 26 -18.88 -4.28 -2.78
N ASN A 27 -20.03 -3.84 -3.32
CA ASN A 27 -20.15 -3.15 -4.60
C ASN A 27 -21.42 -2.27 -4.61
N PRO A 28 -21.70 -1.47 -5.65
CA PRO A 28 -22.86 -0.56 -5.67
C PRO A 28 -24.22 -1.22 -5.45
N ASN A 29 -24.33 -2.53 -5.68
CA ASN A 29 -25.57 -3.30 -5.54
C ASN A 29 -25.58 -4.23 -4.33
N PHE A 30 -24.49 -4.30 -3.56
CA PHE A 30 -24.35 -5.25 -2.45
C PHE A 30 -23.47 -4.68 -1.34
N ASP A 31 -24.08 -4.52 -0.17
CA ASP A 31 -23.42 -4.13 1.08
C ASP A 31 -23.33 -5.33 2.04
N PHE A 32 -22.38 -5.27 2.98
CA PHE A 32 -22.41 -6.08 4.19
C PHE A 32 -23.16 -5.35 5.32
N ALA A 33 -23.45 -6.06 6.41
CA ALA A 33 -24.18 -5.50 7.55
C ALA A 33 -23.47 -4.28 8.18
N ASP A 34 -22.15 -4.28 8.17
CA ASP A 34 -21.30 -3.30 8.86
C ASP A 34 -20.42 -2.47 7.92
N THR A 35 -20.41 -2.80 6.63
CA THR A 35 -19.53 -2.19 5.62
C THR A 35 -20.30 -1.98 4.32
N LYS A 36 -20.34 -0.72 3.87
CA LYS A 36 -21.12 -0.29 2.69
C LYS A 36 -20.24 0.27 1.59
N TYR A 37 -20.77 0.31 0.39
CA TYR A 37 -20.09 0.86 -0.79
C TYR A 37 -19.56 2.29 -0.54
N GLU A 38 -20.29 3.15 0.15
CA GLU A 38 -19.85 4.52 0.43
C GLU A 38 -18.61 4.57 1.33
N HIS A 39 -18.37 3.55 2.16
CA HIS A 39 -17.12 3.46 2.94
C HIS A 39 -15.91 3.27 2.01
N PHE A 40 -16.04 2.45 0.97
CA PHE A 40 -14.98 2.27 -0.03
C PHE A 40 -14.74 3.54 -0.84
N ILE A 41 -15.79 4.26 -1.23
CA ILE A 41 -15.65 5.54 -1.94
C ILE A 41 -14.92 6.58 -1.09
N LYS A 42 -15.29 6.71 0.19
CA LYS A 42 -14.58 7.59 1.12
C LYS A 42 -13.10 7.21 1.27
N SER A 43 -12.80 5.93 1.28
CA SER A 43 -11.43 5.42 1.37
C SER A 43 -10.62 5.73 0.11
N GLY A 44 -11.23 5.57 -1.07
CA GLY A 44 -10.61 5.94 -2.33
C GLY A 44 -10.32 7.44 -2.41
N VAL A 45 -11.18 8.30 -1.87
CA VAL A 45 -10.90 9.74 -1.75
C VAL A 45 -9.77 10.00 -0.73
N ALA A 46 -9.81 9.36 0.44
CA ALA A 46 -8.82 9.54 1.51
C ALA A 46 -7.40 9.10 1.12
N LEU A 47 -7.26 8.20 0.13
CA LEU A 47 -5.97 7.76 -0.41
C LEU A 47 -5.14 8.90 -1.05
N GLY A 48 -5.80 9.96 -1.52
CA GLY A 48 -5.19 10.99 -2.38
C GLY A 48 -3.93 11.63 -1.82
N ASP A 49 -3.93 12.02 -0.55
CA ASP A 49 -2.79 12.71 0.07
C ASP A 49 -1.56 11.80 0.15
N SER A 50 -1.76 10.53 0.53
CA SER A 50 -0.67 9.55 0.63
C SER A 50 -0.16 9.15 -0.75
N ALA A 51 -1.05 9.02 -1.74
CA ALA A 51 -0.67 8.77 -3.13
C ALA A 51 0.15 9.94 -3.72
N LEU A 52 -0.25 11.19 -3.44
CA LEU A 52 0.49 12.37 -3.87
C LEU A 52 1.85 12.47 -3.20
N ALA A 53 1.93 12.18 -1.90
CA ALA A 53 3.19 12.14 -1.17
C ALA A 53 4.12 11.06 -1.73
N ALA A 54 3.60 9.85 -2.01
CA ALA A 54 4.36 8.77 -2.64
C ALA A 54 4.94 9.21 -3.99
N ALA A 55 4.12 9.80 -4.85
CA ALA A 55 4.55 10.33 -6.15
C ALA A 55 5.65 11.39 -5.98
N LYS A 56 5.46 12.37 -5.10
CA LYS A 56 6.43 13.44 -4.81
C LYS A 56 7.75 12.90 -4.28
N HIS A 57 7.71 11.96 -3.35
CA HIS A 57 8.92 11.32 -2.82
C HIS A 57 9.64 10.50 -3.88
N GLY A 58 8.90 9.72 -4.68
CA GLY A 58 9.46 8.98 -5.82
C GLY A 58 10.14 9.89 -6.84
N HIS A 59 9.50 11.03 -7.16
CA HIS A 59 10.08 12.04 -8.04
C HIS A 59 11.35 12.67 -7.47
N ALA A 60 11.36 13.03 -6.17
CA ALA A 60 12.54 13.52 -5.49
C ALA A 60 13.69 12.49 -5.50
N ALA A 61 13.37 11.21 -5.27
CA ALA A 61 14.34 10.12 -5.36
C ALA A 61 14.88 9.95 -6.79
N GLY A 62 14.02 10.06 -7.80
CA GLY A 62 14.42 10.02 -9.21
C GLY A 62 15.36 11.16 -9.61
N ARG A 63 15.24 12.32 -8.95
CA ARG A 63 16.15 13.47 -9.10
C ARG A 63 17.41 13.37 -8.24
N GLY A 64 17.52 12.35 -7.39
CA GLY A 64 18.64 12.17 -6.45
C GLY A 64 18.61 13.12 -5.25
N GLU A 65 17.47 13.74 -4.97
CA GLU A 65 17.29 14.68 -3.84
C GLU A 65 17.12 13.95 -2.51
N ILE A 66 16.56 12.73 -2.55
CA ILE A 66 16.48 11.79 -1.42
C ILE A 66 16.93 10.40 -1.88
N LYS A 67 17.23 9.49 -0.95
CA LYS A 67 17.46 8.08 -1.31
C LYS A 67 16.14 7.39 -1.60
N THR A 68 16.15 6.34 -2.42
CA THR A 68 14.93 5.53 -2.66
C THR A 68 14.37 4.93 -1.37
N SER A 69 15.24 4.54 -0.42
CA SER A 69 14.83 4.06 0.91
C SER A 69 14.12 5.11 1.77
N ASP A 70 14.26 6.41 1.43
CA ASP A 70 13.66 7.52 2.17
C ASP A 70 12.27 7.89 1.61
N ILE A 71 11.76 7.17 0.60
CA ILE A 71 10.40 7.35 0.07
C ILE A 71 9.34 7.08 1.15
N ASN A 72 9.65 6.20 2.11
CA ASN A 72 8.79 5.80 3.23
C ASN A 72 7.47 5.15 2.76
N VAL A 73 7.57 4.16 1.87
CA VAL A 73 6.44 3.43 1.30
C VAL A 73 5.54 2.86 2.39
N GLY A 74 6.12 2.22 3.40
CA GLY A 74 5.35 1.62 4.49
C GLY A 74 4.61 2.65 5.32
N GLY A 75 5.26 3.77 5.65
CA GLY A 75 4.63 4.86 6.40
C GLY A 75 3.48 5.52 5.62
N LEU A 76 3.60 5.62 4.30
CA LEU A 76 2.52 6.14 3.44
C LEU A 76 1.35 5.17 3.31
N ILE A 77 1.59 3.85 3.36
CA ILE A 77 0.53 2.84 3.46
C ILE A 77 -0.21 2.99 4.80
N GLU A 78 0.52 3.10 5.91
CA GLU A 78 -0.10 3.29 7.23
C GLU A 78 -0.94 4.56 7.30
N GLU A 79 -0.40 5.68 6.81
CA GLU A 79 -1.11 6.96 6.79
C GLU A 79 -2.40 6.87 5.97
N ALA A 80 -2.38 6.24 4.80
CA ALA A 80 -3.58 6.10 3.97
C ALA A 80 -4.66 5.23 4.65
N VAL A 81 -4.28 4.14 5.32
CA VAL A 81 -5.20 3.30 6.10
C VAL A 81 -5.75 4.08 7.28
N LEU A 82 -4.91 4.84 7.99
CA LEU A 82 -5.32 5.69 9.11
C LEU A 82 -6.31 6.76 8.67
N GLN A 83 -6.06 7.44 7.55
CA GLN A 83 -6.98 8.45 7.04
C GLN A 83 -8.32 7.82 6.63
N SER A 84 -8.28 6.68 5.97
CA SER A 84 -9.50 5.97 5.53
C SER A 84 -10.35 5.54 6.72
N SER A 85 -9.72 4.99 7.76
CA SER A 85 -10.36 4.57 9.01
C SER A 85 -11.21 5.66 9.67
N LYS A 86 -10.76 6.93 9.61
CA LYS A 86 -11.51 8.10 10.14
C LYS A 86 -12.85 8.31 9.45
N TRP A 87 -12.95 7.96 8.16
CA TRP A 87 -14.15 8.17 7.36
C TRP A 87 -15.04 6.93 7.26
N THR A 88 -14.53 5.77 7.67
CA THR A 88 -15.21 4.47 7.59
C THR A 88 -15.58 3.87 8.94
N HIS A 89 -15.35 4.60 10.04
CA HIS A 89 -15.58 4.12 11.41
C HIS A 89 -14.72 2.88 11.76
N GLY A 90 -13.47 2.86 11.30
CA GLY A 90 -12.55 1.76 11.57
C GLY A 90 -12.79 0.50 10.75
N ARG A 91 -13.55 0.58 9.66
CA ARG A 91 -13.76 -0.58 8.75
C ARG A 91 -12.59 -0.70 7.78
N ASN A 92 -12.15 -1.94 7.57
CA ASN A 92 -11.22 -2.25 6.50
C ASN A 92 -11.89 -2.15 5.14
N THR A 93 -11.47 -1.17 4.36
CA THR A 93 -12.07 -0.86 3.06
C THR A 93 -11.04 -0.65 1.97
N ASN A 94 -9.76 -0.54 2.30
CA ASN A 94 -8.74 -0.25 1.30
C ASN A 94 -7.31 -0.69 1.65
N LEU A 95 -7.09 -1.56 2.64
CA LEU A 95 -5.72 -2.01 2.97
C LEU A 95 -5.01 -2.59 1.74
N GLY A 96 -5.61 -3.60 1.10
CA GLY A 96 -4.99 -4.28 -0.04
C GLY A 96 -4.72 -3.34 -1.22
N ILE A 97 -5.70 -2.51 -1.61
CA ILE A 97 -5.50 -1.58 -2.73
C ILE A 97 -4.50 -0.47 -2.39
N THR A 98 -4.42 -0.04 -1.12
CA THR A 98 -3.40 0.91 -0.68
C THR A 98 -2.00 0.31 -0.79
N MET A 99 -1.83 -0.95 -0.34
CA MET A 99 -0.56 -1.67 -0.45
C MET A 99 -0.08 -1.79 -1.90
N LEU A 100 -1.01 -1.92 -2.86
CA LEU A 100 -0.69 -1.93 -4.29
C LEU A 100 -0.43 -0.53 -4.85
N LEU A 101 -1.29 0.45 -4.56
CA LEU A 101 -1.22 1.74 -5.24
C LEU A 101 -0.09 2.64 -4.74
N ILE A 102 0.27 2.60 -3.46
CA ILE A 102 1.30 3.48 -2.90
C ILE A 102 2.68 3.25 -3.55
N PRO A 103 3.20 2.01 -3.66
CA PRO A 103 4.44 1.75 -4.40
C PRO A 103 4.35 2.21 -5.86
N LEU A 104 3.24 1.93 -6.55
CA LEU A 104 3.04 2.33 -7.95
C LEU A 104 3.06 3.86 -8.13
N CYS A 105 2.50 4.61 -7.17
CA CYS A 105 2.56 6.08 -7.18
C CYS A 105 4.00 6.58 -7.08
N ALA A 106 4.79 6.01 -6.16
CA ALA A 106 6.21 6.34 -6.05
C ALA A 106 6.99 5.98 -7.33
N THR A 107 6.68 4.84 -7.95
CA THR A 107 7.26 4.41 -9.22
C THR A 107 6.94 5.38 -10.35
N ALA A 108 5.68 5.80 -10.47
CA ALA A 108 5.28 6.79 -11.47
C ALA A 108 6.00 8.12 -11.28
N GLY A 109 6.13 8.59 -10.03
CA GLY A 109 6.88 9.79 -9.69
C GLY A 109 8.36 9.68 -10.08
N MET A 110 9.00 8.56 -9.77
CA MET A 110 10.40 8.31 -10.10
C MET A 110 10.63 8.22 -11.62
N ALA A 111 9.75 7.52 -12.34
CA ALA A 111 9.82 7.42 -13.79
C ALA A 111 9.66 8.79 -14.47
N LEU A 112 8.73 9.61 -13.98
CA LEU A 112 8.54 10.98 -14.46
C LEU A 112 9.79 11.84 -14.27
N ALA A 113 10.45 11.75 -13.11
CA ALA A 113 11.68 12.46 -12.82
C ALA A 113 12.85 12.03 -13.72
N LYS A 114 13.01 10.73 -13.95
CA LYS A 114 14.12 10.17 -14.73
C LYS A 114 13.89 10.24 -16.24
N GLY A 115 12.62 10.33 -16.68
CA GLY A 115 12.25 10.25 -18.09
C GLY A 115 12.47 8.86 -18.69
N ASN A 116 12.31 7.79 -17.90
CA ASN A 116 12.49 6.39 -18.32
C ASN A 116 11.19 5.57 -18.16
N ASP A 117 11.26 4.27 -18.47
CA ASP A 117 10.10 3.38 -18.36
C ASP A 117 9.67 3.18 -16.89
N PHE A 118 8.37 3.07 -16.67
CA PHE A 118 7.80 2.78 -15.35
C PHE A 118 8.38 1.49 -14.75
N ARG A 119 8.49 0.42 -15.55
CA ARG A 119 8.96 -0.90 -15.11
C ARG A 119 10.40 -0.89 -14.61
N GLU A 120 11.24 0.03 -15.07
CA GLU A 120 12.62 0.16 -14.60
C GLU A 120 12.72 0.62 -13.13
N ASN A 121 11.63 1.13 -12.54
CA ASN A 121 11.65 1.79 -11.25
C ASN A 121 10.94 1.01 -10.13
N ILE A 122 10.13 0.00 -10.45
CA ILE A 122 9.33 -0.70 -9.43
C ILE A 122 10.19 -1.59 -8.52
N ASP A 123 11.09 -2.39 -9.11
CA ASP A 123 12.03 -3.24 -8.40
C ASP A 123 12.90 -2.46 -7.42
N PRO A 124 13.59 -1.37 -7.84
CA PRO A 124 14.35 -0.52 -6.93
C PRO A 124 13.53 0.03 -5.77
N ILE A 125 12.25 0.39 -5.99
CA ILE A 125 11.40 0.94 -4.94
C ILE A 125 11.07 -0.12 -3.89
N LEU A 126 10.61 -1.31 -4.31
CA LEU A 126 10.20 -2.36 -3.40
C LEU A 126 11.40 -2.93 -2.62
N THR A 127 12.51 -3.20 -3.32
CA THR A 127 13.71 -3.79 -2.71
C THR A 127 14.50 -2.82 -1.84
N SER A 128 14.32 -1.50 -2.01
CA SER A 128 14.98 -0.49 -1.16
C SER A 128 14.18 -0.08 0.06
N THR A 129 12.96 -0.62 0.24
CA THR A 129 12.23 -0.47 1.50
C THR A 129 13.09 -0.96 2.67
N THR A 130 12.82 -0.43 3.85
CA THR A 130 13.58 -0.72 5.06
C THR A 130 12.72 -1.48 6.08
N TYR A 131 13.34 -1.96 7.15
CA TYR A 131 12.58 -2.53 8.27
C TYR A 131 11.54 -1.56 8.84
N LYS A 132 11.77 -0.23 8.76
CA LYS A 132 10.80 0.76 9.22
C LYS A 132 9.53 0.73 8.39
N ASP A 133 9.67 0.59 7.07
CA ASP A 133 8.54 0.42 6.16
C ASP A 133 7.75 -0.84 6.52
N THR A 134 8.43 -1.94 6.85
CA THR A 134 7.77 -3.17 7.32
C THR A 134 7.01 -2.97 8.62
N LEU A 135 7.59 -2.26 9.61
CA LEU A 135 6.91 -1.97 10.86
C LEU A 135 5.67 -1.10 10.67
N HIS A 136 5.75 -0.09 9.79
CA HIS A 136 4.60 0.72 9.40
C HIS A 136 3.54 -0.11 8.67
N LEU A 137 3.93 -1.01 7.78
CA LEU A 137 3.00 -1.94 7.14
C LEU A 137 2.31 -2.85 8.16
N TYR A 138 3.05 -3.36 9.15
CA TYR A 138 2.48 -4.16 10.24
C TYR A 138 1.48 -3.36 11.08
N ALA A 139 1.80 -2.09 11.38
CA ALA A 139 0.87 -1.18 12.03
C ALA A 139 -0.40 -0.93 11.19
N ALA A 140 -0.26 -0.75 9.88
CA ALA A 140 -1.39 -0.60 8.96
C ALA A 140 -2.28 -1.84 8.93
N VAL A 141 -1.69 -3.04 8.89
CA VAL A 141 -2.42 -4.31 8.93
C VAL A 141 -3.15 -4.47 10.26
N ARG A 142 -2.51 -4.19 11.39
CA ARG A 142 -3.15 -4.22 12.73
C ARG A 142 -4.30 -3.21 12.84
N LEU A 143 -4.15 -2.03 12.25
CA LEU A 143 -5.18 -0.99 12.26
C LEU A 143 -6.39 -1.38 11.39
N ALA A 144 -6.13 -2.00 10.25
CA ALA A 144 -7.17 -2.46 9.34
C ALA A 144 -7.86 -3.73 9.83
N ASP A 145 -7.17 -4.59 10.58
CA ASP A 145 -7.69 -5.89 11.07
C ASP A 145 -8.36 -6.73 9.95
N PRO A 146 -7.64 -7.06 8.87
CA PRO A 146 -8.22 -7.79 7.75
C PRO A 146 -8.67 -9.20 8.14
N GLY A 147 -9.89 -9.54 7.76
CA GLY A 147 -10.35 -10.93 7.84
C GLY A 147 -9.51 -11.86 6.96
N GLY A 148 -9.26 -13.07 7.44
CA GLY A 148 -8.60 -14.13 6.65
C GLY A 148 -7.07 -14.15 6.66
N LEU A 149 -6.42 -13.22 7.38
CA LEU A 149 -4.96 -13.17 7.47
C LEU A 149 -4.34 -14.42 8.14
N GLY A 150 -5.10 -15.11 8.99
CA GLY A 150 -4.63 -16.30 9.70
C GLY A 150 -3.53 -15.98 10.72
N SER A 151 -2.66 -16.96 10.99
CA SER A 151 -1.47 -16.78 11.85
C SER A 151 -0.22 -17.25 11.12
N SER A 152 0.89 -16.56 11.35
CA SER A 152 2.20 -16.86 10.75
C SER A 152 3.15 -17.36 11.83
N LYS A 153 3.87 -18.46 11.56
CA LYS A 153 4.81 -19.03 12.54
C LYS A 153 6.14 -18.26 12.65
N LYS A 154 6.44 -17.36 11.71
CA LYS A 154 7.75 -16.70 11.62
C LYS A 154 7.70 -15.22 11.97
N LEU A 155 6.74 -14.50 11.38
CA LEU A 155 6.53 -13.08 11.54
C LEU A 155 5.01 -12.87 11.53
N ASP A 156 4.40 -13.10 12.68
CA ASP A 156 2.97 -12.85 12.87
C ASP A 156 2.75 -11.36 13.16
N VAL A 157 1.81 -10.74 12.46
CA VAL A 157 1.53 -9.31 12.63
C VAL A 157 0.97 -8.97 14.02
N HIS A 158 0.40 -9.96 14.70
CA HIS A 158 -0.15 -9.84 16.06
C HIS A 158 0.83 -10.30 17.15
N ASP A 159 2.00 -10.83 16.79
CA ASP A 159 3.05 -11.19 17.74
C ASP A 159 4.05 -10.02 17.88
N PRO A 160 4.13 -9.37 19.06
CA PRO A 160 5.07 -8.26 19.28
C PRO A 160 6.54 -8.63 19.06
N SER A 161 6.92 -9.91 19.20
CA SER A 161 8.30 -10.36 18.94
C SER A 161 8.67 -10.28 17.45
N SER A 162 7.68 -10.24 16.55
CA SER A 162 7.91 -10.01 15.13
C SER A 162 8.51 -8.63 14.86
N ASP A 163 8.06 -7.59 15.56
CA ASP A 163 8.53 -6.21 15.36
C ASP A 163 10.02 -6.09 15.75
N GLU A 164 10.44 -6.74 16.84
CA GLU A 164 11.86 -6.80 17.26
C GLU A 164 12.69 -7.55 16.23
N LYS A 165 12.22 -8.71 15.77
CA LYS A 165 12.92 -9.51 14.76
C LYS A 165 13.06 -8.79 13.42
N ILE A 166 12.00 -8.12 12.96
CA ILE A 166 12.01 -7.30 11.73
C ILE A 166 13.11 -6.25 11.79
N LYS A 167 13.24 -5.60 12.95
CA LYS A 167 14.26 -4.57 13.17
C LYS A 167 15.66 -5.17 13.23
N ASP A 168 15.86 -6.25 13.99
CA ASP A 168 17.17 -6.85 14.21
C ASP A 168 17.74 -7.50 12.93
N ASP A 169 16.88 -8.18 12.17
CA ASP A 169 17.25 -8.84 10.92
C ASP A 169 17.19 -7.89 9.69
N GLY A 170 16.70 -6.66 9.87
CA GLY A 170 16.61 -5.65 8.80
C GLY A 170 15.60 -6.00 7.70
N ILE A 171 14.54 -6.74 8.04
CA ILE A 171 13.58 -7.33 7.10
C ILE A 171 12.72 -6.25 6.46
N ASN A 172 12.79 -6.08 5.13
CA ASN A 172 12.01 -5.08 4.42
C ASN A 172 10.65 -5.60 3.93
N ILE A 173 9.85 -4.74 3.28
CA ILE A 173 8.52 -5.13 2.78
C ILE A 173 8.66 -6.26 1.75
N PHE A 174 9.61 -6.15 0.81
CA PHE A 174 9.83 -7.14 -0.22
C PHE A 174 10.14 -8.53 0.36
N ASP A 175 10.94 -8.61 1.42
CA ASP A 175 11.26 -9.86 2.11
C ASP A 175 10.02 -10.53 2.72
N VAL A 176 9.16 -9.74 3.38
CA VAL A 176 7.92 -10.26 3.98
C VAL A 176 6.95 -10.72 2.90
N MET A 177 6.76 -9.92 1.84
CA MET A 177 5.86 -10.28 0.73
C MET A 177 6.34 -11.56 0.04
N SER A 178 7.64 -11.69 -0.22
CA SER A 178 8.26 -12.88 -0.82
C SER A 178 8.13 -14.14 0.04
N ALA A 179 8.10 -13.98 1.38
CA ALA A 179 7.92 -15.07 2.31
C ALA A 179 6.44 -15.49 2.50
N THR A 180 5.49 -14.65 2.08
CA THR A 180 4.05 -14.86 2.25
C THR A 180 3.51 -15.73 1.12
N LYS A 181 2.69 -16.73 1.45
CA LYS A 181 2.14 -17.69 0.49
C LYS A 181 0.63 -17.65 0.45
N GLY A 182 0.06 -17.74 -0.76
CA GLY A 182 -1.38 -17.82 -0.97
C GLY A 182 -2.13 -16.49 -0.83
N ASP A 183 -1.41 -15.38 -0.67
CA ASP A 183 -1.96 -14.02 -0.69
C ASP A 183 -1.61 -13.35 -2.03
N SER A 184 -2.61 -12.84 -2.74
CA SER A 184 -2.42 -12.22 -4.05
C SER A 184 -1.71 -10.88 -3.98
N ILE A 185 -1.96 -10.08 -2.93
CA ILE A 185 -1.30 -8.77 -2.76
C ILE A 185 0.19 -8.99 -2.49
N ALA A 186 0.52 -9.96 -1.64
CA ALA A 186 1.90 -10.33 -1.40
C ALA A 186 2.58 -10.86 -2.67
N SER A 187 1.86 -11.64 -3.50
CA SER A 187 2.38 -12.11 -4.79
C SER A 187 2.75 -10.95 -5.70
N GLU A 188 1.84 -9.99 -5.92
CA GLU A 188 2.09 -8.80 -6.75
C GLU A 188 3.30 -8.00 -6.26
N LEU A 189 3.42 -7.79 -4.95
CA LEU A 189 4.56 -7.06 -4.37
C LEU A 189 5.86 -7.87 -4.41
N ALA A 190 5.80 -9.20 -4.36
CA ALA A 190 6.98 -10.06 -4.44
C ALA A 190 7.48 -10.24 -5.89
N THR A 191 6.60 -10.12 -6.89
CA THR A 191 6.94 -10.21 -8.32
C THR A 191 7.07 -8.85 -9.00
N ALA A 192 6.93 -7.76 -8.23
CA ALA A 192 6.91 -6.40 -8.77
C ALA A 192 5.87 -6.21 -9.90
N TYR A 193 4.67 -6.75 -9.65
CA TYR A 193 3.48 -6.66 -10.52
C TYR A 193 3.67 -7.37 -11.87
N ASP A 194 4.41 -8.47 -11.89
CA ASP A 194 4.54 -9.40 -13.03
C ASP A 194 3.56 -10.59 -12.92
#